data_AF-A0A527HDW1-F1
#
_entry.id   AF-A0A527HDW1-F1
#
_cell.length_a   1.000
_cell.length_b   1.000
_cell.length_c   1.000
_cell.angle_alpha   90.00
_cell.angle_beta   90.00
_cell.angle_gamma   90.00
#
_symmetry.space_group_name_H-M   'P 1'
#
loop_
_entity.id
_entity.type
_entity.pdbx_description
1 polymer ?
#
loop_
_entity_poly.entity_id
_entity_poly.type
_entity_poly.pdbx_seq_one_letter_code
_entity_poly.pdbx_strand_id
1 'polypeptide(L)'
;MEGFFVEYAVDEAFEAGIEHIVFVTGRNKAVIEDYFDLHPELIGTLEQTGKKTQLEALESMLPVAGATSFIRQQSPQGLGHAVWCAREVIGNEPFALLLPDMVSFGGRGCLAETVELYERTGGNVIAVERCE
;
A
#
# COMPACT_ATOMS: atom_id res chain seq x y z
N MET A 1 7.74 -12.39 6.34
CA MET A 1 6.39 -12.91 6.06
C MET A 1 5.33 -11.80 6.06
N GLU A 2 5.61 -10.60 6.59
CA GLU A 2 4.65 -9.48 6.57
C GLU A 2 4.58 -8.73 5.23
N GLY A 3 5.63 -8.81 4.38
CA GLY A 3 5.68 -8.07 3.11
C GLY A 3 4.60 -8.46 2.09
N PHE A 4 4.23 -9.75 2.05
CA PHE A 4 3.21 -10.27 1.13
C PHE A 4 1.85 -9.57 1.29
N PHE A 5 1.46 -9.31 2.53
CA PHE A 5 0.19 -8.66 2.85
C PHE A 5 0.18 -7.18 2.46
N VAL A 6 1.34 -6.52 2.55
CA VAL A 6 1.47 -5.12 2.16
C VAL A 6 1.48 -4.98 0.64
N GLU A 7 2.20 -5.84 -0.07
CA GLU A 7 2.19 -5.88 -1.54
C GLU A 7 0.77 -6.08 -2.08
N TYR A 8 0.04 -7.05 -1.54
CA TYR A 8 -1.36 -7.27 -1.92
C TYR A 8 -2.23 -6.01 -1.74
N ALA A 9 -2.12 -5.32 -0.61
CA ALA A 9 -2.89 -4.11 -0.35
C ALA A 9 -2.50 -2.95 -1.29
N VAL A 10 -1.23 -2.87 -1.68
CA VAL A 10 -0.72 -1.86 -2.64
C VAL A 10 -1.25 -2.15 -4.05
N ASP A 11 -1.22 -3.41 -4.47
CA ASP A 11 -1.78 -3.83 -5.77
C ASP A 11 -3.28 -3.57 -5.82
N GLU A 12 -4.04 -3.94 -4.78
CA GLU A 12 -5.47 -3.65 -4.68
C GLU A 12 -5.75 -2.13 -4.76
N ALA A 13 -4.89 -1.30 -4.14
CA ALA A 13 -4.99 0.15 -4.23
C ALA A 13 -4.80 0.68 -5.65
N PHE A 14 -3.77 0.21 -6.36
CA PHE A 14 -3.55 0.61 -7.75
C PHE A 14 -4.66 0.12 -8.68
N GLU A 15 -5.17 -1.11 -8.50
CA GLU A 15 -6.32 -1.64 -9.25
C GLU A 15 -7.60 -0.83 -9.01
N ALA A 16 -7.77 -0.26 -7.81
CA ALA A 16 -8.88 0.62 -7.47
C ALA A 16 -8.70 2.07 -7.97
N GLY A 17 -7.59 2.40 -8.63
CA GLY A 17 -7.31 3.73 -9.16
C GLY A 17 -6.69 4.71 -8.16
N ILE A 18 -6.15 4.23 -7.03
CA ILE A 18 -5.37 5.06 -6.11
C ILE A 18 -4.01 5.36 -6.74
N GLU A 19 -3.66 6.64 -6.83
CA GLU A 19 -2.42 7.08 -7.48
C GLU A 19 -1.24 7.22 -6.52
N HIS A 20 -1.51 7.42 -5.22
CA HIS A 20 -0.48 7.71 -4.22
C HIS A 20 -0.69 6.91 -2.93
N ILE A 21 0.35 6.21 -2.47
CA ILE A 21 0.32 5.39 -1.26
C ILE A 21 1.12 6.05 -0.14
N VAL A 22 0.47 6.28 1.01
CA VAL A 22 1.13 6.77 2.22
C VAL A 22 1.30 5.63 3.23
N PHE A 23 2.52 5.15 3.37
CA PHE A 23 2.86 4.15 4.37
C PHE A 23 3.09 4.83 5.72
N VAL A 24 2.28 4.46 6.72
CA VAL A 24 2.50 4.90 8.10
C VAL A 24 3.16 3.77 8.88
N THR A 25 4.46 3.89 9.15
CA THR A 25 5.27 2.83 9.75
C THR A 25 5.68 3.17 11.19
N GLY A 26 5.78 2.15 12.03
CA GLY A 26 6.32 2.25 13.40
C GLY A 26 7.80 1.88 13.49
N ARG A 27 8.27 1.63 14.72
CA ARG A 27 9.62 1.05 14.95
C ARG A 27 9.69 -0.38 14.38
N ASN A 28 10.88 -0.80 13.95
CA ASN A 28 11.18 -2.14 13.44
C ASN A 28 10.44 -2.54 12.14
N LYS A 29 9.88 -1.57 11.41
CA LYS A 29 9.18 -1.80 10.14
C LYS A 29 9.90 -1.20 8.93
N ALA A 30 11.19 -0.87 9.08
CA ALA A 30 12.02 -0.35 7.98
C ALA A 30 12.08 -1.31 6.78
N VAL A 31 11.97 -2.62 7.03
CA VAL A 31 11.92 -3.65 6.00
C VAL A 31 10.78 -3.47 4.98
N ILE A 32 9.68 -2.79 5.37
CA ILE A 32 8.59 -2.46 4.43
C ILE A 32 9.03 -1.35 3.48
N GLU A 33 9.73 -0.34 4.00
CA GLU A 33 10.27 0.76 3.21
C GLU A 33 11.31 0.21 2.22
N ASP A 34 12.22 -0.64 2.71
CA ASP A 34 13.23 -1.30 1.88
C ASP A 34 12.57 -2.16 0.79
N TYR A 35 11.47 -2.88 1.09
CA TYR A 35 10.78 -3.76 0.13
C TYR A 35 10.32 -3.03 -1.13
N PHE A 36 9.81 -1.81 -0.98
CA PHE A 36 9.31 -0.99 -2.09
C PHE A 36 10.36 0.00 -2.62
N ASP A 37 11.62 -0.13 -2.18
CA ASP A 37 12.74 0.66 -2.69
C ASP A 37 13.57 -0.12 -3.71
N LEU A 38 14.36 0.61 -4.49
CA LEU A 38 15.27 0.04 -5.46
C LEU A 38 16.36 -0.76 -4.74
N HIS A 39 16.68 -1.96 -5.27
CA HIS A 39 17.75 -2.81 -4.76
C HIS A 39 18.89 -2.97 -5.80
N PRO A 40 19.84 -2.02 -5.89
CA PRO A 40 20.87 -2.03 -6.93
C PRO A 40 21.71 -3.31 -6.97
N GLU A 41 22.03 -3.87 -5.81
CA GLU A 41 22.82 -5.10 -5.70
C GLU A 41 22.08 -6.32 -6.26
N LEU A 42 20.77 -6.42 -5.98
CA LEU A 42 19.93 -7.50 -6.49
C LEU A 42 19.74 -7.37 -8.00
N ILE A 43 19.45 -6.16 -8.48
CA ILE A 43 19.31 -5.87 -9.91
C ILE A 43 20.59 -6.26 -10.65
N GLY A 44 21.75 -5.78 -10.19
CA GLY A 44 23.04 -6.09 -10.81
C GLY A 44 23.33 -7.60 -10.81
N THR A 45 22.91 -8.34 -9.78
CA THR A 45 23.04 -9.80 -9.73
C THR A 45 22.12 -10.49 -10.74
N LEU A 46 20.87 -10.06 -10.86
CA LEU A 46 19.91 -10.61 -11.82
C LEU A 46 20.33 -10.35 -13.26
N GLU A 47 20.84 -9.15 -13.55
CA GLU A 47 21.40 -8.78 -14.85
C GLU A 47 22.61 -9.65 -15.21
N GLN A 48 23.58 -9.80 -14.29
CA GLN A 48 24.77 -10.63 -14.51
C GLN A 48 24.44 -12.10 -14.72
N THR A 49 23.41 -12.61 -14.03
CA THR A 49 22.97 -14.00 -14.16
C THR A 49 21.97 -14.23 -15.29
N GLY A 50 21.60 -13.19 -16.05
CA GLY A 50 20.69 -13.27 -17.20
C GLY A 50 19.24 -13.61 -16.83
N LYS A 51 18.83 -13.38 -15.59
CA LYS A 51 17.51 -13.73 -15.04
C LYS A 51 16.44 -12.69 -15.38
N LYS A 52 16.13 -12.56 -16.68
CA LYS A 52 15.23 -11.52 -17.21
C LYS A 52 13.82 -11.55 -16.61
N THR A 53 13.22 -12.73 -16.48
CA THR A 53 11.86 -12.85 -15.92
C THR A 53 11.76 -12.36 -14.48
N GLN A 54 12.77 -12.62 -13.66
CA GLN A 54 12.82 -12.14 -12.28
C GLN A 54 13.09 -10.64 -12.21
N LEU A 55 13.89 -10.10 -13.13
CA LEU A 55 14.14 -8.67 -13.23
C LEU A 55 12.85 -7.92 -13.62
N GLU A 56 12.13 -8.41 -14.64
CA GLU A 56 10.84 -7.85 -15.06
C GLU A 56 9.81 -7.89 -13.92
N ALA A 57 9.74 -8.99 -13.17
CA ALA A 57 8.86 -9.10 -12.00
C ALA A 57 9.23 -8.08 -10.91
N LEU A 58 10.53 -7.93 -10.59
CA LEU A 58 11.01 -6.98 -9.60
C LEU A 58 10.70 -5.52 -10.02
N GLU A 59 10.92 -5.17 -11.27
CA GLU A 59 10.61 -3.84 -11.81
C GLU A 59 9.10 -3.56 -11.78
N SER A 60 8.25 -4.57 -12.04
CA SER A 60 6.80 -4.41 -12.01
C SER A 60 6.21 -4.18 -10.61
N MET A 61 6.91 -4.62 -9.56
CA MET A 61 6.51 -4.43 -8.17
C MET A 61 6.86 -3.05 -7.63
N LEU A 62 7.81 -2.35 -8.26
CA LEU A 62 8.28 -1.06 -7.76
C LEU A 62 7.26 0.04 -8.12
N PRO A 63 6.80 0.82 -7.13
CA PRO A 63 5.95 1.97 -7.40
C PRO A 63 6.68 2.98 -8.30
N VAL A 64 5.92 3.68 -9.14
CA VAL A 64 6.48 4.75 -9.96
C VAL A 64 7.04 5.89 -9.09
N ALA A 65 8.06 6.58 -9.58
CA ALA A 65 8.69 7.67 -8.85
C ALA A 65 7.66 8.73 -8.43
N GLY A 66 7.57 8.98 -7.11
CA GLY A 66 6.65 9.94 -6.53
C GLY A 66 5.28 9.39 -6.14
N ALA A 67 4.97 8.12 -6.41
CA ALA A 67 3.68 7.50 -6.03
C ALA A 67 3.62 6.98 -4.58
N THR A 68 4.69 7.15 -3.80
CA THR A 68 4.74 6.69 -2.41
C THR A 68 5.29 7.73 -1.45
N SER A 69 4.85 7.68 -0.20
CA SER A 69 5.39 8.47 0.89
C SER A 69 5.43 7.65 2.17
N PHE A 70 6.51 7.82 2.95
CA PHE A 70 6.72 7.09 4.18
C PHE A 70 6.69 8.04 5.37
N ILE A 71 5.77 7.79 6.30
CA ILE A 71 5.56 8.60 7.50
C ILE A 71 5.76 7.73 8.73
N ARG A 72 6.48 8.27 9.72
CA ARG A 72 6.76 7.56 10.97
C ARG A 72 5.71 7.86 12.02
N GLN A 73 5.06 6.82 12.55
CA GLN A 73 4.33 6.87 13.81
C GLN A 73 5.32 6.63 14.96
N GLN A 74 5.65 7.68 15.71
CA GLN A 74 6.71 7.64 16.73
C GLN A 74 6.34 6.77 17.95
N SER A 75 5.04 6.62 18.23
CA SER A 75 4.50 5.83 19.35
C SER A 75 3.18 5.16 18.95
N PRO A 76 2.92 3.90 19.34
CA PRO A 76 1.72 3.16 18.97
C PRO A 76 0.49 3.67 19.73
N GLN A 77 -0.06 4.80 19.30
CA GLN A 77 -1.25 5.44 19.87
C GLN A 77 -2.55 5.07 19.13
N GLY A 78 -2.52 3.96 18.39
CA GLY A 78 -3.66 3.46 17.61
C GLY A 78 -3.80 4.06 16.21
N LEU A 79 -4.84 3.60 15.51
CA LEU A 79 -5.08 3.90 14.09
C LEU A 79 -5.40 5.38 13.84
N GLY A 80 -6.19 6.02 14.70
CA GLY A 80 -6.51 7.44 14.55
C GLY A 80 -5.26 8.34 14.61
N HIS A 81 -4.30 8.00 15.48
CA HIS A 81 -3.02 8.70 15.51
C HIS A 81 -2.17 8.41 14.25
N ALA A 82 -2.23 7.19 13.70
CA ALA A 82 -1.54 6.85 12.46
C ALA A 82 -2.07 7.71 11.29
N VAL A 83 -3.39 7.82 11.15
CA VAL A 83 -4.03 8.71 10.16
C VAL A 83 -3.64 10.17 10.41
N TRP A 84 -3.65 10.62 11.66
CA TRP A 84 -3.24 11.99 12.01
C TRP A 84 -1.78 12.30 11.65
N CYS A 85 -0.86 11.32 11.75
CA CYS A 85 0.54 11.49 11.31
C CYS A 85 0.64 11.75 9.80
N ALA A 86 -0.23 11.16 8.99
CA ALA A 86 -0.24 11.30 7.53
C ALA A 86 -0.96 12.56 7.02
N ARG A 87 -1.65 13.31 7.89
CA ARG A 87 -2.55 14.42 7.51
C ARG A 87 -1.94 15.47 6.57
N GLU A 88 -0.66 15.80 6.73
CA GLU A 88 -0.01 16.85 5.94
C GLU A 88 0.28 16.36 4.51
N VAL A 89 0.49 15.05 4.35
CA VAL A 89 0.69 14.42 3.03
C VAL A 89 -0.65 14.26 2.31
N ILE A 90 -1.70 13.87 3.04
CA ILE A 90 -3.05 13.68 2.49
C ILE A 90 -3.71 15.03 2.17
N GLY A 91 -3.49 16.05 3.01
CA GLY A 91 -4.09 17.36 2.83
C GLY A 91 -5.62 17.33 3.03
N ASN A 92 -6.34 17.99 2.12
CA ASN A 92 -7.80 18.10 2.13
C ASN A 92 -8.43 17.31 0.97
N GLU A 93 -7.96 16.08 0.78
CA GLU A 93 -8.46 15.16 -0.23
C GLU A 93 -9.10 13.93 0.43
N PRO A 94 -10.10 13.29 -0.20
CA PRO A 94 -10.59 12.00 0.27
C PRO A 94 -9.48 10.95 0.18
N PHE A 95 -9.45 10.03 1.13
CA PHE A 95 -8.43 8.99 1.19
C PHE A 95 -9.04 7.64 1.55
N ALA A 96 -8.43 6.58 1.02
CA ALA A 96 -8.69 5.22 1.46
C ALA A 96 -7.77 4.88 2.65
N LEU A 97 -8.30 4.10 3.59
CA LEU A 97 -7.52 3.57 4.71
C LEU A 97 -7.50 2.04 4.63
N LEU A 98 -6.35 1.49 4.26
CA LEU A 98 -6.15 0.04 4.18
C LEU A 98 -5.40 -0.46 5.41
N LEU A 99 -5.89 -1.56 5.98
CA LEU A 99 -5.18 -2.32 6.99
C LEU A 99 -4.52 -3.53 6.30
N PRO A 100 -3.18 -3.66 6.32
CA PRO A 100 -2.50 -4.66 5.52
C PRO A 100 -2.83 -6.10 5.94
N ASP A 101 -3.26 -6.33 7.18
CA ASP A 101 -3.68 -7.65 7.66
C ASP A 101 -5.09 -8.06 7.20
N MET A 102 -5.82 -7.17 6.52
CA MET A 102 -7.17 -7.44 6.01
C MET A 102 -7.13 -7.69 4.50
N VAL A 103 -7.07 -8.97 4.12
CA VAL A 103 -7.08 -9.41 2.73
C VAL A 103 -8.49 -9.76 2.31
N SER A 104 -9.02 -9.10 1.29
CA SER A 104 -10.29 -9.47 0.69
C SER A 104 -10.08 -10.44 -0.47
N PHE A 105 -10.91 -11.48 -0.58
CA PHE A 105 -10.88 -12.39 -1.72
C PHE A 105 -12.21 -12.28 -2.47
N GLY A 106 -12.16 -11.78 -3.71
CA GLY A 106 -13.33 -11.57 -4.54
C GLY A 106 -12.97 -11.42 -6.02
N GLY A 107 -13.96 -11.51 -6.90
CA GLY A 107 -13.75 -11.31 -8.34
C GLY A 107 -13.37 -9.87 -8.70
N ARG A 108 -13.74 -8.91 -7.84
CA ARG A 108 -13.37 -7.50 -7.90
C ARG A 108 -12.81 -7.10 -6.53
N GLY A 109 -11.76 -6.27 -6.51
CA GLY A 109 -11.14 -5.79 -5.27
C GLY A 109 -12.14 -5.03 -4.40
N CYS A 110 -12.11 -5.27 -3.08
CA CYS A 110 -13.00 -4.66 -2.11
C CYS A 110 -12.89 -3.14 -2.14
N LEU A 111 -11.65 -2.63 -2.24
CA LEU A 111 -11.41 -1.20 -2.31
C LEU A 111 -12.10 -0.57 -3.52
N ALA A 112 -12.03 -1.19 -4.71
CA ALA A 112 -12.64 -0.65 -5.92
C ALA A 112 -14.17 -0.47 -5.76
N GLU A 113 -14.85 -1.41 -5.10
CA GLU A 113 -16.28 -1.29 -4.79
C GLU A 113 -16.56 -0.15 -3.81
N THR A 114 -15.69 0.05 -2.82
CA THR A 114 -15.85 1.17 -1.87
C THR A 114 -15.59 2.53 -2.51
N VAL A 115 -14.66 2.62 -3.46
CA VAL A 115 -14.38 3.84 -4.24
C VAL A 115 -15.58 4.20 -5.09
N GLU A 116 -16.16 3.25 -5.83
CA GLU A 116 -17.40 3.50 -6.60
C GLU A 116 -18.57 3.93 -5.72
N LEU A 117 -18.71 3.34 -4.53
CA LEU A 117 -19.75 3.75 -3.59
C LEU A 117 -19.50 5.16 -3.05
N TYR A 118 -18.24 5.50 -2.76
CA TYR A 118 -17.84 6.84 -2.36
C TYR A 118 -18.17 7.86 -3.47
N GLU A 119 -17.82 7.59 -4.73
CA GLU A 119 -18.12 8.48 -5.86
C GLU A 119 -19.62 8.75 -6.03
N ARG A 120 -20.46 7.77 -5.70
CA ARG A 120 -21.92 7.89 -5.78
C ARG A 120 -22.57 8.61 -4.59
N THR A 121 -21.95 8.56 -3.41
CA THR A 121 -22.58 8.98 -2.15
C THR A 121 -21.91 10.19 -1.50
N GLY A 122 -20.61 10.39 -1.72
CA GLY A 122 -19.77 11.42 -1.11
C GLY A 122 -19.57 11.29 0.40
N GLY A 123 -20.09 10.24 1.03
CA GLY A 123 -20.02 10.00 2.46
C GLY A 123 -18.88 9.04 2.85
N ASN A 124 -18.68 8.84 4.15
CA ASN A 124 -17.71 7.86 4.63
C ASN A 124 -18.20 6.44 4.33
N VAL A 125 -17.37 5.65 3.65
CA VAL A 125 -17.63 4.24 3.36
C VAL A 125 -16.79 3.37 4.29
N ILE A 126 -17.40 2.35 4.88
CA ILE A 126 -16.71 1.37 5.73
C ILE A 126 -17.03 -0.01 5.17
N ALA A 127 -16.00 -0.70 4.68
CA ALA A 127 -16.11 -2.10 4.31
C ALA A 127 -16.21 -2.96 5.58
N VAL A 128 -17.09 -3.95 5.55
CA VAL A 128 -17.27 -4.90 6.66
C VAL A 128 -17.32 -6.33 6.13
N GLU A 129 -16.76 -7.25 6.89
CA GLU A 129 -16.86 -8.68 6.63
C GLU A 129 -17.87 -9.31 7.60
N ARG A 130 -18.63 -10.29 7.12
CA ARG A 130 -19.53 -11.07 7.96
C ARG A 130 -18.73 -12.14 8.69
N CYS A 131 -18.56 -11.99 10.00
CA CYS A 131 -18.09 -13.07 10.86
C CYS A 131 -19.21 -14.10 11.12
N GLU A 132 -18.87 -15.39 11.06
CA GLU A 132 -19.71 -16.49 11.57
C GLU A 132 -19.51 -16.73 13.07
#